data_AF-A0A954WAE5-F1
#
_entry.id   AF-A0A954WAE5-F1
#
_cell.length_a   1.000
_cell.length_b   1.000
_cell.length_c   1.000
_cell.angle_alpha   90.00
_cell.angle_beta   90.00
_cell.angle_gamma   90.00
#
_symmetry.space_group_name_H-M   'P 1'
#
loop_
_entity.id
_entity.type
_entity.pdbx_description
1 polymer ?
#
loop_
_entity_poly.entity_id
_entity_poly.type
_entity_poly.pdbx_seq_one_letter_code
_entity_poly.pdbx_strand_id
1 'polypeptide(L)'
;MVGQLDTHATSRGRRSLLGSEDGELAFRIHAPDHEQTTVTVRSPKCSIGSHESCTLRLKAADLRPVHCWVMRGANGAWVRRWSQQTLLNDQGFEASPLRIGDRLKFGSIELELINIRPAPPAPASHESSAEPNKAPAVEASGVPNESADAAIETSDAAEPSASEEPTRSLANRLNELESLLDDYAGQREREAEQQHAVQDELRRLRAVVADRERQLGDARRLASQYELELQSAHEHWLAERAALERQIDELRERIERLAEPNAENTTDEDSTDGDSATARAAIALATESASESAAEDATLYVEINAELRAE
;
A
#
# COMPACT_ATOMS: atom_id res chain seq x y z
N MET A 1 -21.80 -21.40 28.31
CA MET A 1 -20.34 -21.60 28.45
C MET A 1 -19.66 -20.59 27.53
N VAL A 2 -19.20 -19.46 28.08
CA VAL A 2 -18.50 -18.42 27.33
C VAL A 2 -17.01 -18.68 27.49
N GLY A 3 -16.35 -19.09 26.40
CA GLY A 3 -14.93 -19.41 26.39
C GLY A 3 -14.08 -18.15 26.40
N GLN A 4 -13.29 -18.00 27.47
CA GLN A 4 -12.32 -16.94 27.67
C GLN A 4 -11.11 -17.22 26.75
N LEU A 5 -10.91 -16.37 25.74
CA LEU A 5 -9.79 -16.47 24.79
C LEU A 5 -8.62 -15.61 25.29
N ASP A 6 -7.71 -16.22 26.03
CA ASP A 6 -6.44 -15.60 26.39
C ASP A 6 -5.44 -15.74 25.24
N THR A 7 -5.01 -14.60 24.69
CA THR A 7 -3.92 -14.51 23.71
C THR A 7 -2.78 -13.70 24.31
N HIS A 8 -1.76 -14.39 24.83
CA HIS A 8 -0.49 -13.79 25.24
C HIS A 8 0.61 -14.17 24.24
N ALA A 9 0.91 -13.25 23.32
CA ALA A 9 2.10 -13.31 22.48
C ALA A 9 3.12 -12.26 22.98
N THR A 10 4.29 -12.73 23.40
CA THR A 10 5.41 -11.91 23.88
C THR A 10 6.12 -11.24 22.69
N SER A 11 5.88 -9.95 22.50
CA SER A 11 6.47 -9.10 21.44
C SER A 11 7.92 -8.72 21.78
N ARG A 12 8.89 -9.18 20.96
CA ARG A 12 10.24 -8.58 20.90
C ARG A 12 10.11 -7.29 20.09
N GLY A 13 10.47 -6.16 20.71
CA GLY A 13 10.26 -4.80 20.22
C GLY A 13 10.74 -4.53 18.79
N ARG A 14 9.85 -4.80 17.82
CA ARG A 14 9.97 -4.27 16.46
C ARG A 14 9.38 -2.86 16.48
N ARG A 15 10.23 -1.86 16.22
CA ARG A 15 9.76 -0.48 16.01
C ARG A 15 8.92 -0.47 14.72
N SER A 16 7.61 -0.45 14.87
CA SER A 16 6.67 -0.33 13.75
C SER A 16 6.65 1.12 13.25
N LEU A 17 6.62 1.31 11.94
CA LEU A 17 6.49 2.63 11.31
C LEU A 17 5.20 3.37 11.72
N LEU A 18 4.25 2.67 12.33
CA LEU A 18 2.95 3.19 12.76
C LEU A 18 2.93 3.65 14.23
N GLY A 19 4.08 3.69 14.91
CA GLY A 19 4.19 4.08 16.32
C GLY A 19 4.23 2.88 17.27
N SER A 20 4.18 3.15 18.58
CA SER A 20 4.26 2.09 19.60
C SER A 20 2.99 1.24 19.64
N GLU A 21 3.13 -0.01 20.11
CA GLU A 21 2.02 -0.96 20.28
C GLU A 21 1.08 -0.58 21.45
N ASP A 22 1.36 0.52 22.16
CA ASP A 22 0.65 0.91 23.38
C ASP A 22 -0.68 1.65 23.15
N GLY A 23 -1.06 1.88 21.89
CA GLY A 23 -2.35 2.46 21.56
C GLY A 23 -3.51 1.45 21.69
N GLU A 24 -4.73 1.95 21.85
CA GLU A 24 -5.93 1.14 22.02
C GLU A 24 -7.06 1.64 21.10
N LEU A 25 -7.75 0.73 20.41
CA LEU A 25 -8.99 1.00 19.68
C LEU A 25 -10.08 0.11 20.25
N ALA A 26 -11.23 0.67 20.64
CA ALA A 26 -12.36 -0.12 21.12
C ALA A 26 -13.59 0.10 20.23
N PHE A 27 -14.16 -1.00 19.73
CA PHE A 27 -15.37 -1.01 18.91
C PHE A 27 -16.53 -1.64 19.67
N ARG A 28 -17.72 -1.05 19.62
CA ARG A 28 -18.98 -1.71 19.95
C ARG A 28 -19.49 -2.42 18.71
N ILE A 29 -19.76 -3.70 18.81
CA ILE A 29 -20.34 -4.50 17.74
C ILE A 29 -21.85 -4.55 17.94
N HIS A 30 -22.59 -4.12 16.91
CA HIS A 30 -24.03 -4.24 16.80
C HIS A 30 -24.34 -5.23 15.68
N ALA A 31 -24.99 -6.34 16.02
CA ALA A 31 -25.46 -7.34 15.06
C ALA A 31 -26.90 -7.71 15.40
N PRO A 32 -27.75 -8.03 14.41
CA PRO A 32 -29.20 -8.18 14.61
C PRO A 32 -29.57 -9.27 15.63
N ASP A 33 -28.79 -10.35 15.71
CA ASP A 33 -29.08 -11.51 16.55
C ASP A 33 -28.16 -11.66 17.77
N HIS A 34 -27.35 -10.64 18.08
CA HIS A 34 -26.36 -10.72 19.15
C HIS A 34 -26.41 -9.52 20.08
N GLU A 35 -26.18 -9.78 21.37
CA GLU A 35 -25.99 -8.72 22.36
C GLU A 35 -24.77 -7.86 22.00
N GLN A 36 -24.88 -6.55 22.26
CA GLN A 36 -23.81 -5.60 22.00
C GLN A 36 -22.54 -6.01 22.73
N THR A 37 -21.48 -6.27 21.99
CA THR A 37 -20.18 -6.68 22.54
C THR A 37 -19.15 -5.63 22.24
N THR A 38 -18.29 -5.30 23.21
CA THR A 38 -17.17 -4.38 23.00
C THR A 38 -15.89 -5.17 22.78
N VAL A 39 -15.15 -4.84 21.71
CA VAL A 39 -13.87 -5.48 21.38
C VAL A 39 -12.77 -4.43 21.35
N THR A 40 -11.69 -4.72 22.07
CA THR A 40 -10.50 -3.87 22.15
C THR A 40 -9.38 -4.45 21.29
N VAL A 41 -8.77 -3.60 20.45
CA VAL A 41 -7.65 -3.92 19.56
C VAL A 41 -6.44 -3.06 19.90
N ARG A 42 -5.34 -3.71 20.29
CA ARG A 42 -4.06 -3.04 20.62
C ARG A 42 -3.09 -2.94 19.45
N SER A 43 -3.32 -3.67 18.36
CA SER A 43 -2.48 -3.53 17.17
C SER A 43 -2.59 -2.13 16.53
N PRO A 44 -1.48 -1.53 16.06
CA PRO A 44 -1.52 -0.25 15.31
C PRO A 44 -2.22 -0.38 13.95
N LYS A 45 -2.33 -1.61 13.42
CA LYS A 45 -3.09 -1.95 12.22
C LYS A 45 -4.14 -3.00 12.57
N CYS A 46 -5.40 -2.70 12.29
CA CYS A 46 -6.51 -3.62 12.48
C CYS A 46 -7.15 -3.92 11.12
N SER A 47 -7.00 -5.14 10.60
CA SER A 47 -7.79 -5.60 9.44
C SER A 47 -9.14 -6.15 9.92
N ILE A 48 -10.21 -5.77 9.22
CA ILE A 48 -11.59 -6.15 9.55
C ILE A 48 -12.18 -6.93 8.37
N GLY A 49 -12.68 -8.14 8.61
CA GLY A 49 -13.29 -9.00 7.59
C GLY A 49 -13.54 -10.42 8.09
N SER A 50 -13.95 -11.32 7.19
CA SER A 50 -14.27 -12.72 7.52
C SER A 50 -13.07 -13.68 7.50
N HIS A 51 -11.97 -13.27 6.86
CA HIS A 51 -10.76 -14.09 6.74
C HIS A 51 -10.10 -14.36 8.11
N GLU A 52 -9.44 -15.51 8.23
CA GLU A 52 -8.78 -15.92 9.49
C GLU A 52 -7.58 -15.06 9.87
N SER A 53 -6.95 -14.40 8.91
CA SER A 53 -5.83 -13.48 9.12
C SER A 53 -6.26 -12.06 9.49
N CYS A 54 -7.56 -11.78 9.59
CA CYS A 54 -8.05 -10.46 10.00
C CYS A 54 -7.86 -10.27 11.51
N THR A 55 -7.40 -9.08 11.91
CA THR A 55 -7.22 -8.72 13.33
C THR A 55 -8.56 -8.74 14.07
N LEU A 56 -9.59 -8.17 13.47
CA LEU A 56 -10.97 -8.26 13.93
C LEU A 56 -11.75 -9.14 12.95
N ARG A 57 -11.90 -10.40 13.31
CA ARG A 57 -12.63 -11.38 12.50
C ARG A 57 -14.12 -11.32 12.81
N LEU A 58 -14.91 -11.04 11.79
CA LEU A 58 -16.36 -11.01 11.86
C LEU A 58 -16.95 -12.21 11.09
N LYS A 59 -17.99 -12.84 11.61
CA LYS A 59 -18.65 -13.99 10.97
C LYS A 59 -20.10 -13.61 10.61
N ALA A 60 -20.34 -13.33 9.35
CA ALA A 60 -21.66 -13.18 8.76
C ALA A 60 -21.60 -13.54 7.27
N ALA A 61 -22.74 -13.94 6.70
CA ALA A 61 -22.81 -14.48 5.34
C ALA A 61 -22.50 -13.43 4.26
N ASP A 62 -22.73 -12.16 4.56
CA ASP A 62 -22.55 -11.00 3.69
C ASP A 62 -21.15 -10.36 3.78
N LEU A 63 -20.22 -10.98 4.52
CA LEU A 63 -18.88 -10.43 4.73
C LEU A 63 -17.83 -11.00 3.78
N ARG A 64 -17.17 -10.09 3.04
CA ARG A 64 -15.95 -10.36 2.26
C ARG A 64 -14.77 -10.74 3.19
N PRO A 65 -13.76 -11.47 2.66
CA PRO A 65 -12.55 -11.83 3.42
C PRO A 65 -11.88 -10.64 4.13
N VAL A 66 -11.79 -9.48 3.45
CA VAL A 66 -11.30 -8.22 4.00
C VAL A 66 -12.21 -7.08 3.51
N HIS A 67 -12.75 -6.29 4.44
CA HIS A 67 -13.63 -5.15 4.13
C HIS A 67 -12.90 -3.82 4.20
N CYS A 68 -12.18 -3.61 5.30
CA CYS A 68 -11.39 -2.41 5.52
C CYS A 68 -10.23 -2.70 6.47
N TRP A 69 -9.35 -1.71 6.59
CA TRP A 69 -8.30 -1.67 7.59
C TRP A 69 -8.35 -0.34 8.32
N VAL A 70 -8.08 -0.40 9.61
CA VAL A 70 -7.91 0.77 10.48
C VAL A 70 -6.45 0.88 10.85
N MET A 71 -5.86 2.04 10.57
CA MET A 71 -4.49 2.38 10.94
C MET A 71 -4.53 3.43 12.04
N ARG A 72 -3.78 3.20 13.10
CA ARG A 72 -3.62 4.13 14.21
C ARG A 72 -2.19 4.67 14.20
N GLY A 73 -2.06 5.97 14.38
CA GLY A 73 -0.78 6.64 14.53
C GLY A 73 -0.88 7.81 15.51
N ALA A 74 0.18 8.64 15.56
CA ALA A 74 0.23 9.81 16.44
C ALA A 74 -0.87 10.84 16.12
N ASN A 75 -1.28 10.94 14.84
CA ASN A 75 -2.31 11.88 14.36
C ASN A 75 -3.74 11.32 14.45
N GLY A 76 -3.97 10.26 15.24
CA GLY A 76 -5.27 9.61 15.40
C GLY A 76 -5.41 8.33 14.60
N ALA A 77 -6.66 7.96 14.30
CA ALA A 77 -6.99 6.74 13.56
C ALA A 77 -7.56 7.09 12.18
N TRP A 78 -7.22 6.29 11.19
CA TRP A 78 -7.69 6.39 9.82
C TRP A 78 -8.26 5.04 9.40
N VAL A 79 -9.38 5.07 8.69
CA VAL A 79 -9.94 3.90 8.02
C VAL A 79 -9.76 4.05 6.53
N ARG A 80 -9.44 2.95 5.86
CA ARG A 80 -9.47 2.89 4.40
C ARG A 80 -10.26 1.68 3.92
N ARG A 81 -11.12 1.91 2.95
CA ARG A 81 -12.03 0.92 2.39
C ARG A 81 -11.29 0.00 1.43
N TRP A 82 -11.71 -1.27 1.42
CA TRP A 82 -11.28 -2.26 0.44
C TRP A 82 -12.48 -2.87 -0.31
N SER A 83 -13.61 -3.03 0.38
CA SER A 83 -14.89 -3.45 -0.21
C SER A 83 -15.83 -2.26 -0.36
N GLN A 84 -16.45 -2.10 -1.53
CA GLN A 84 -17.43 -1.02 -1.79
C GLN A 84 -18.66 -1.08 -0.88
N GLN A 85 -18.96 -2.25 -0.30
CA GLN A 85 -20.08 -2.46 0.62
C GLN A 85 -19.83 -1.89 2.03
N THR A 86 -18.63 -1.41 2.31
CA THR A 86 -18.31 -0.78 3.60
C THR A 86 -18.68 0.70 3.57
N LEU A 87 -19.52 1.09 4.53
CA LEU A 87 -19.98 2.46 4.71
C LEU A 87 -19.43 3.02 6.04
N LEU A 88 -19.13 4.31 6.06
CA LEU A 88 -18.79 5.08 7.26
C LEU A 88 -19.92 6.10 7.46
N ASN A 89 -20.62 6.01 8.58
CA ASN A 89 -21.78 6.86 8.89
C ASN A 89 -22.80 6.87 7.72
N ASP A 90 -23.13 5.68 7.21
CA ASP A 90 -24.03 5.44 6.07
C ASP A 90 -23.57 6.03 4.71
N GLN A 91 -22.30 6.44 4.60
CA GLN A 91 -21.73 6.97 3.36
C GLN A 91 -20.54 6.13 2.87
N GLY A 92 -20.42 5.96 1.55
CA GLY A 92 -19.24 5.34 0.94
C GLY A 92 -18.00 6.23 1.09
N PHE A 93 -16.83 5.64 1.33
CA PHE A 93 -15.57 6.37 1.51
C PHE A 93 -14.40 5.59 0.93
N GLU A 94 -13.33 6.26 0.51
CA GLU A 94 -12.06 5.57 0.14
C GLU A 94 -11.11 5.51 1.34
N ALA A 95 -10.82 6.67 1.94
CA ALA A 95 -10.08 6.79 3.18
C ALA A 95 -10.64 7.98 3.97
N SER A 96 -10.78 7.82 5.28
CA SER A 96 -11.31 8.86 6.15
C SER A 96 -10.64 8.81 7.53
N PRO A 97 -10.40 9.94 8.19
CA PRO A 97 -10.12 9.94 9.61
C PRO A 97 -11.31 9.35 10.37
N LEU A 98 -11.02 8.59 11.43
CA LEU A 98 -12.01 8.03 12.35
C LEU A 98 -12.08 8.87 13.64
N ARG A 99 -13.29 9.09 14.13
CA ARG A 99 -13.61 9.79 15.37
C ARG A 99 -14.44 8.90 16.29
N ILE A 100 -14.36 9.17 17.59
CA ILE A 100 -15.22 8.50 18.57
C ILE A 100 -16.69 8.82 18.23
N GLY A 101 -17.52 7.78 18.16
CA GLY A 101 -18.92 7.82 17.74
C GLY A 101 -19.15 7.43 16.28
N ASP A 102 -18.11 7.37 15.44
CA ASP A 102 -18.24 6.95 14.04
C ASP A 102 -18.71 5.49 13.95
N ARG A 103 -19.54 5.22 12.93
CA ARG A 103 -20.14 3.90 12.67
C ARG A 103 -19.64 3.35 11.34
N LEU A 104 -18.99 2.20 11.39
CA LEU A 104 -18.60 1.42 10.22
C LEU A 104 -19.62 0.31 9.99
N LYS A 105 -20.23 0.29 8.82
CA LYS A 105 -21.24 -0.71 8.45
C LYS A 105 -20.68 -1.70 7.43
N PHE A 106 -20.94 -2.99 7.68
CA PHE A 106 -20.50 -4.12 6.87
C PHE A 106 -21.72 -5.05 6.66
N GLY A 107 -22.55 -4.71 5.68
CA GLY A 107 -23.82 -5.40 5.47
C GLY A 107 -24.73 -5.28 6.71
N SER A 108 -24.99 -6.41 7.36
CA SER A 108 -25.82 -6.54 8.56
C SER A 108 -25.13 -6.18 9.88
N ILE A 109 -23.80 -6.06 9.90
CA ILE A 109 -23.03 -5.73 11.11
C ILE A 109 -22.65 -4.25 11.12
N GLU A 110 -22.78 -3.60 12.28
CA GLU A 110 -22.32 -2.24 12.53
C GLU A 110 -21.28 -2.20 13.66
N LEU A 111 -20.19 -1.47 13.44
CA LEU A 111 -19.14 -1.22 14.42
C LEU A 111 -19.12 0.26 14.80
N GLU A 112 -19.42 0.58 16.05
CA GLU A 112 -19.32 1.93 16.60
C GLU A 112 -17.98 2.11 17.31
N LEU A 113 -17.22 3.15 16.95
CA LEU A 113 -15.94 3.43 17.58
C LEU A 113 -16.14 4.14 18.92
N ILE A 114 -15.92 3.46 20.04
CA ILE A 114 -16.16 4.03 21.38
C ILE A 114 -14.91 4.71 21.94
N ASN A 115 -13.72 4.20 21.63
CA ASN A 115 -12.48 4.70 22.20
C ASN A 115 -11.34 4.66 21.18
N ILE A 116 -10.55 5.73 21.14
CA ILE A 116 -9.30 5.84 20.40
C ILE A 116 -8.26 6.38 21.39
N ARG A 117 -7.39 5.51 21.87
CA ARG A 117 -6.18 5.92 22.59
C ARG A 117 -5.04 5.98 21.58
N PRO A 118 -4.62 7.19 21.14
CA PRO A 118 -3.46 7.29 20.25
C PRO A 118 -2.26 6.67 20.93
N ALA A 119 -1.40 6.02 20.14
CA ALA A 119 -0.11 5.60 20.64
C ALA A 119 0.63 6.87 21.11
N PRO A 120 1.29 6.86 22.28
CA PRO A 120 2.15 7.96 22.65
C PRO A 120 3.10 8.23 21.48
N PRO A 121 3.34 9.51 21.12
CA PRO A 121 4.28 9.83 20.05
C PRO A 121 5.56 9.08 20.39
N ALA A 122 6.01 8.22 19.48
CA ALA A 122 7.26 7.50 19.67
C ALA A 122 8.28 8.56 20.12
N PRO A 123 8.98 8.36 21.26
CA PRO A 123 9.88 9.37 21.80
C PRO A 123 10.73 9.75 20.62
N ALA A 124 10.59 11.02 20.16
CA ALA A 124 11.15 11.45 18.91
C ALA A 124 12.58 10.96 18.97
N SER A 125 12.88 9.91 18.21
CA SER A 125 14.24 9.43 18.11
C SER A 125 14.88 10.69 17.61
N HIS A 126 15.65 11.33 18.48
CA HIS A 126 16.55 12.38 18.12
C HIS A 126 17.34 11.71 17.01
N GLU A 127 16.85 11.86 15.77
CA GLU A 127 17.68 11.91 14.60
C GLU A 127 18.75 12.82 15.13
N SER A 128 19.89 12.19 15.39
CA SER A 128 21.14 12.86 15.54
C SER A 128 21.22 13.64 14.23
N SER A 129 20.61 14.83 14.27
CA SER A 129 21.01 15.99 13.56
C SER A 129 22.45 16.08 13.98
N ALA A 130 23.28 15.38 13.21
CA ALA A 130 24.65 15.69 13.04
C ALA A 130 24.63 17.16 12.64
N GLU A 131 24.59 18.02 13.66
CA GLU A 131 25.06 19.37 13.54
C GLU A 131 26.40 19.22 12.81
N PRO A 132 26.57 19.89 11.66
CA PRO A 132 27.85 19.89 11.01
C PRO A 132 28.84 20.40 12.04
N ASN A 133 29.71 19.50 12.49
CA ASN A 133 30.72 19.70 13.51
C ASN A 133 31.44 21.01 13.17
N LYS A 134 31.01 22.07 13.83
CA LYS A 134 31.55 23.41 13.68
C LYS A 134 32.92 23.27 14.32
N ALA A 135 33.93 23.17 13.46
CA ALA A 135 35.32 23.02 13.83
C ALA A 135 35.62 23.88 15.06
N PRO A 136 36.30 23.33 16.09
CA PRO A 136 36.76 24.14 17.18
C PRO A 136 37.70 25.18 16.58
N ALA A 137 37.25 26.43 16.57
CA ALA A 137 38.10 27.58 16.41
C ALA A 137 39.10 27.50 17.57
N VAL A 138 40.30 27.04 17.24
CA VAL A 138 41.48 27.13 18.08
C VAL A 138 41.75 28.62 18.24
N GLU A 139 41.10 29.24 19.22
CA GLU A 139 41.53 30.53 19.74
C GLU A 139 42.89 30.29 20.40
N ALA A 140 43.91 30.73 19.68
CA ALA A 140 45.28 30.79 20.11
C ALA A 140 45.35 31.43 21.50
N SER A 141 45.61 30.61 22.52
CA SER A 141 46.07 31.10 23.81
C SER A 141 47.33 31.91 23.57
N GLY A 142 47.22 33.20 23.90
CA GLY A 142 48.32 34.14 23.92
C GLY A 142 49.48 33.60 24.73
N VAL A 143 50.65 33.70 24.12
CA VAL A 143 51.96 33.58 24.75
C VAL A 143 52.12 34.73 25.75
N PRO A 144 52.34 34.48 27.06
CA PRO A 144 52.99 35.45 27.92
C PRO A 144 54.49 35.31 27.70
N ASN A 145 55.06 36.27 26.97
CA ASN A 145 56.49 36.41 26.80
C ASN A 145 57.12 37.00 28.07
N GLU A 146 58.32 36.50 28.35
CA GLU A 146 59.38 36.92 29.25
C GLU A 146 59.23 38.26 30.01
N SER A 147 59.53 38.23 31.31
CA SER A 147 60.54 39.12 31.89
C SER A 147 61.14 38.47 33.13
N ALA A 148 62.40 38.09 33.00
CA ALA A 148 63.30 37.78 34.09
C ALA A 148 63.48 39.01 34.99
N ASP A 149 63.60 38.81 36.30
CA ASP A 149 64.77 39.33 37.02
C ASP A 149 64.90 38.73 38.43
N ALA A 150 66.12 38.23 38.67
CA ALA A 150 66.89 38.25 39.91
C ALA A 150 66.18 38.06 41.27
N ALA A 151 66.52 36.96 41.95
CA ALA A 151 67.37 37.05 43.14
C ALA A 151 67.88 35.66 43.52
N ILE A 152 69.19 35.51 43.41
CA ILE A 152 70.00 34.44 43.98
C ILE A 152 69.96 34.61 45.50
N GLU A 153 69.52 33.59 46.23
CA GLU A 153 70.03 33.38 47.59
C GLU A 153 70.28 31.88 47.81
N THR A 154 71.57 31.61 47.91
CA THR A 154 72.22 30.36 48.27
C THR A 154 71.94 30.00 49.72
N SER A 155 71.48 28.77 49.97
CA SER A 155 71.73 28.11 51.25
C SER A 155 71.99 26.62 51.03
N ASP A 156 73.28 26.29 51.11
CA ASP A 156 73.83 24.97 51.38
C ASP A 156 73.14 24.32 52.59
N ALA A 157 72.50 23.18 52.34
CA ALA A 157 72.37 22.12 53.33
C ALA A 157 72.14 20.80 52.58
N ALA A 158 73.15 19.95 52.64
CA ALA A 158 73.13 18.60 52.11
C ALA A 158 71.99 17.79 52.74
N GLU A 159 70.97 17.47 51.95
CA GLU A 159 70.00 16.42 52.27
C GLU A 159 70.04 15.30 51.22
N PRO A 160 70.02 14.03 51.65
CA PRO A 160 70.27 12.89 50.80
C PRO A 160 68.99 12.37 50.11
N SER A 161 69.11 12.02 48.82
CA SER A 161 68.41 10.86 48.23
C SER A 161 66.86 10.91 48.11
N ALA A 162 66.28 11.99 47.58
CA ALA A 162 64.83 12.08 47.30
C ALA A 162 64.46 12.37 45.82
N SER A 163 65.40 12.30 44.87
CA SER A 163 65.21 12.77 43.49
C SER A 163 64.74 11.73 42.44
N GLU A 164 64.53 10.46 42.81
CA GLU A 164 64.08 9.42 41.85
C GLU A 164 62.55 9.34 41.65
N GLU A 165 61.76 9.84 42.61
CA GLU A 165 60.29 9.81 42.52
C GLU A 165 59.69 10.63 41.36
N PRO A 166 60.14 11.87 41.06
CA PRO A 166 59.55 12.65 39.97
C PRO A 166 59.81 12.03 38.60
N THR A 167 60.95 11.37 38.40
CA THR A 167 61.26 10.70 37.12
C THR A 167 60.38 9.50 36.84
N ARG A 168 60.01 8.72 37.88
CA ARG A 168 59.10 7.57 37.73
C ARG A 168 57.67 8.02 37.43
N SER A 169 57.22 9.10 38.07
CA SER A 169 55.89 9.69 37.82
C SER A 169 55.73 10.15 36.36
N LEU A 170 56.76 10.82 35.81
CA LEU A 170 56.75 11.27 34.42
C LEU A 170 56.74 10.10 33.43
N ALA A 171 57.56 9.06 33.67
CA ALA A 171 57.59 7.86 32.83
C ALA A 171 56.23 7.15 32.80
N ASN A 172 55.57 6.99 33.95
CA ASN A 172 54.24 6.39 34.01
C ASN A 172 53.20 7.20 33.21
N ARG A 173 53.28 8.53 33.27
CA ARG A 173 52.36 9.42 32.55
C ARG A 173 52.60 9.44 31.04
N LEU A 174 53.85 9.28 30.60
CA LEU A 174 54.16 9.08 29.18
C LEU A 174 53.58 7.75 28.66
N ASN A 175 53.74 6.66 29.41
CA ASN A 175 53.16 5.37 29.04
C ASN A 175 51.62 5.41 29.02
N GLU A 176 51.00 6.13 29.96
CA GLU A 176 49.54 6.34 29.99
C GLU A 176 49.07 7.12 28.76
N LEU A 177 49.77 8.20 28.38
CA LEU A 177 49.46 8.96 27.18
C LEU A 177 49.64 8.15 25.89
N GLU A 178 50.67 7.32 25.82
CA GLU A 178 50.90 6.41 24.69
C GLU A 178 49.76 5.40 24.56
N SER A 179 49.36 4.77 25.67
CA SER A 179 48.22 3.85 25.69
C SER A 179 46.91 4.54 25.26
N LEU A 180 46.68 5.79 25.68
CA LEU A 180 45.50 6.56 25.28
C LEU A 180 45.50 6.90 23.79
N LEU A 181 46.68 7.18 23.20
CA LEU A 181 46.81 7.43 21.78
C LEU A 181 46.53 6.17 20.95
N ASP A 182 47.02 5.02 21.39
CA ASP A 182 46.75 3.72 20.76
C ASP A 182 45.25 3.37 20.83
N ASP A 183 44.63 3.58 21.99
CA ASP A 183 43.18 3.37 22.16
C ASP A 183 42.36 4.29 21.24
N TYR A 184 42.76 5.56 21.11
CA TYR A 184 42.09 6.51 20.23
C TYR A 184 42.29 6.17 18.75
N ALA A 185 43.49 5.74 18.36
CA ALA A 185 43.77 5.26 17.02
C ALA A 185 42.89 4.05 16.68
N GLY A 186 42.78 3.09 17.60
CA GLY A 186 41.91 1.91 17.46
C GLY A 186 40.42 2.26 17.41
N GLN A 187 39.96 3.26 18.17
CA GLN A 187 38.58 3.75 18.06
C GLN A 187 38.32 4.35 16.68
N ARG A 188 39.24 5.18 16.18
CA ARG A 188 39.10 5.83 14.88
C ARG A 188 39.08 4.83 13.72
N GLU A 189 39.86 3.76 13.81
CA GLU A 189 39.84 2.67 12.84
C GLU A 189 38.49 1.95 12.83
N ARG A 190 37.94 1.60 14.01
CA ARG A 190 36.62 0.98 14.12
C ARG A 190 35.50 1.88 13.60
N GLU A 191 35.57 3.19 13.85
CA GLU A 191 34.61 4.15 13.31
C GLU A 191 34.68 4.22 11.78
N ALA A 192 35.89 4.22 11.20
CA ALA A 192 36.07 4.19 9.75
C ALA A 192 35.51 2.90 9.13
N GLU A 193 35.74 1.74 9.77
CA GLU A 193 35.15 0.47 9.35
C GLU A 193 33.62 0.49 9.42
N GLN A 194 33.05 1.02 10.50
CA GLN A 194 31.59 1.16 10.65
C GLN A 194 31.01 2.10 9.58
N GLN A 195 31.68 3.22 9.30
CA GLN A 195 31.27 4.14 8.24
C GLN A 195 31.31 3.46 6.87
N HIS A 196 32.37 2.69 6.58
CA HIS A 196 32.48 1.94 5.33
C HIS A 196 31.36 0.89 5.22
N ALA A 197 31.08 0.15 6.30
CA ALA A 197 30.01 -0.84 6.33
C ALA A 197 28.62 -0.22 6.06
N VAL A 198 28.33 0.93 6.67
CA VAL A 198 27.07 1.66 6.41
C VAL A 198 27.01 2.18 4.98
N GLN A 199 28.12 2.69 4.42
CA GLN A 199 28.17 3.15 3.04
C GLN A 199 27.93 2.01 2.03
N ASP A 200 28.50 0.83 2.29
CA ASP A 200 28.28 -0.36 1.47
C ASP A 200 26.81 -0.82 1.53
N GLU A 201 26.20 -0.79 2.71
CA GLU A 201 24.78 -1.15 2.85
C GLU A 201 23.86 -0.14 2.14
N LEU A 202 24.15 1.16 2.25
CA LEU A 202 23.43 2.18 1.47
C LEU A 202 23.60 1.98 -0.04
N ARG A 203 24.80 1.59 -0.49
CA ARG A 203 25.05 1.28 -1.91
C ARG A 203 24.22 0.08 -2.37
N ARG A 204 24.13 -0.97 -1.55
CA ARG A 204 23.29 -2.16 -1.82
C ARG A 204 21.81 -1.80 -1.90
N LEU A 205 21.28 -1.09 -0.92
CA LEU A 205 19.87 -0.67 -0.89
C LEU A 205 19.52 0.21 -2.10
N ARG A 206 20.40 1.15 -2.46
CA ARG A 206 20.22 1.97 -3.67
C ARG A 206 20.18 1.13 -4.94
N ALA A 207 21.02 0.10 -5.05
CA ALA A 207 21.00 -0.82 -6.20
C ALA A 207 19.67 -1.60 -6.28
N VAL A 208 19.13 -2.07 -5.15
CA VAL A 208 17.83 -2.75 -5.09
C VAL A 208 16.68 -1.83 -5.51
N VAL A 209 16.67 -0.58 -5.01
CA VAL A 209 15.65 0.40 -5.40
C VAL A 209 15.71 0.68 -6.91
N ALA A 210 16.91 0.92 -7.46
CA ALA A 210 17.10 1.16 -8.88
C ALA A 210 16.70 -0.05 -9.76
N ASP A 211 16.87 -1.28 -9.28
CA ASP A 211 16.36 -2.46 -9.96
C ASP A 211 14.83 -2.53 -9.95
N ARG A 212 14.21 -2.24 -8.80
CA ARG A 212 12.75 -2.25 -8.68
C ARG A 212 12.09 -1.17 -9.54
N GLU A 213 12.70 0.01 -9.64
CA GLU A 213 12.23 1.08 -10.51
C GLU A 213 12.29 0.67 -11.99
N ARG A 214 13.35 -0.03 -12.42
CA ARG A 214 13.45 -0.59 -13.77
C ARG A 214 12.34 -1.61 -14.04
N GLN A 215 12.10 -2.54 -13.11
CA GLN A 215 11.02 -3.52 -13.23
C GLN A 215 9.64 -2.85 -13.35
N LEU A 216 9.37 -1.80 -12.57
CA LEU A 216 8.11 -1.05 -12.66
C LEU A 216 8.00 -0.28 -13.98
N GLY A 217 9.11 0.25 -14.50
CA GLY A 217 9.17 0.86 -15.83
C GLY A 217 8.84 -0.14 -16.94
N ASP A 218 9.39 -1.35 -16.87
CA ASP A 218 9.13 -2.43 -17.83
C ASP A 218 7.67 -2.88 -17.78
N ALA A 219 7.13 -3.11 -16.58
CA ALA A 219 5.73 -3.50 -16.39
C ALA A 219 4.75 -2.45 -16.94
N ARG A 220 5.03 -1.16 -16.74
CA ARG A 220 4.22 -0.07 -17.32
C ARG A 220 4.25 -0.07 -18.84
N ARG A 221 5.42 -0.28 -19.44
CA ARG A 221 5.57 -0.35 -20.91
C ARG A 221 4.76 -1.50 -21.49
N LEU A 222 4.83 -2.68 -20.87
CA LEU A 222 4.03 -3.84 -21.28
C LEU A 222 2.53 -3.57 -21.14
N ALA A 223 2.08 -2.98 -20.03
CA ALA A 223 0.68 -2.63 -19.83
C ALA A 223 0.17 -1.66 -20.91
N SER A 224 0.94 -0.62 -21.23
CA SER A 224 0.58 0.33 -22.30
C SER A 224 0.56 -0.32 -23.69
N GLN A 225 1.41 -1.31 -23.95
CA GLN A 225 1.37 -2.07 -25.20
C GLN A 225 0.08 -2.89 -25.32
N TYR A 226 -0.28 -3.62 -24.27
CA TYR A 226 -1.54 -4.37 -24.26
C TYR A 226 -2.77 -3.48 -24.40
N GLU A 227 -2.77 -2.30 -23.78
CA GLU A 227 -3.87 -1.34 -23.94
C GLU A 227 -4.02 -0.88 -25.40
N LEU A 228 -2.90 -0.58 -26.07
CA LEU A 228 -2.91 -0.21 -27.49
C LEU A 228 -3.38 -1.37 -28.39
N GLU A 229 -2.91 -2.59 -28.12
CA GLU A 229 -3.36 -3.79 -28.84
C GLU A 229 -4.87 -3.99 -28.66
N LEU A 230 -5.38 -3.88 -27.44
CA LEU A 230 -6.80 -4.04 -27.13
C LEU A 230 -7.66 -2.95 -27.80
N GLN A 231 -7.18 -1.70 -27.83
CA GLN A 231 -7.83 -0.62 -28.57
C GLN A 231 -7.87 -0.92 -30.08
N SER A 232 -6.75 -1.36 -30.66
CA SER A 232 -6.69 -1.70 -32.09
C SER A 232 -7.61 -2.87 -32.45
N ALA A 233 -7.70 -3.88 -31.58
CA ALA A 233 -8.60 -5.02 -31.75
C ALA A 233 -10.07 -4.58 -31.66
N HIS A 234 -10.38 -3.67 -30.73
CA HIS A 234 -11.73 -3.11 -30.60
C HIS A 234 -12.15 -2.31 -31.84
N GLU A 235 -11.27 -1.45 -32.35
CA GLU A 235 -11.52 -0.71 -33.60
C GLU A 235 -11.70 -1.64 -34.79
N HIS A 236 -10.88 -2.69 -34.90
CA HIS A 236 -11.03 -3.71 -35.93
C HIS A 236 -12.38 -4.41 -35.86
N TRP A 237 -12.81 -4.83 -34.66
CA TRP A 237 -14.10 -5.47 -34.44
C TRP A 237 -15.27 -4.55 -34.80
N LEU A 238 -15.21 -3.26 -34.42
CA LEU A 238 -16.22 -2.28 -34.80
C LEU A 238 -16.31 -2.10 -36.32
N ALA A 239 -15.15 -2.07 -37.01
CA ALA A 239 -15.11 -1.95 -38.46
C ALA A 239 -15.70 -3.18 -39.16
N GLU A 240 -15.40 -4.39 -38.65
CA GLU A 240 -15.97 -5.65 -39.15
C GLU A 240 -17.49 -5.68 -38.96
N ARG A 241 -17.96 -5.32 -37.76
CA ARG A 241 -19.39 -5.23 -37.47
C ARG A 241 -20.11 -4.26 -38.41
N ALA A 242 -19.55 -3.06 -38.63
CA ALA A 242 -20.11 -2.09 -39.57
C ALA A 242 -20.07 -2.57 -41.04
N ALA A 243 -19.17 -3.48 -41.39
CA ALA A 243 -19.15 -4.11 -42.71
C ALA A 243 -20.27 -5.16 -42.84
N LEU A 244 -20.48 -5.98 -41.82
CA LEU A 244 -21.58 -6.94 -41.77
C LEU A 244 -22.95 -6.27 -41.80
N GLU A 245 -23.14 -5.17 -41.05
CA GLU A 245 -24.38 -4.39 -41.07
C GLU A 245 -24.70 -3.87 -42.48
N ARG A 246 -23.70 -3.37 -43.21
CA ARG A 246 -23.88 -2.95 -44.62
C ARG A 246 -24.27 -4.11 -45.55
N GLN A 247 -23.70 -5.30 -45.34
CA GLN A 247 -24.08 -6.49 -46.12
C GLN A 247 -25.53 -6.91 -45.84
N ILE A 248 -25.96 -6.83 -44.58
CA ILE A 248 -27.34 -7.11 -44.20
C ILE A 248 -28.30 -6.14 -44.91
N ASP A 249 -27.98 -4.84 -44.91
CA ASP A 249 -28.82 -3.84 -45.57
C ASP A 249 -28.85 -4.02 -47.10
N GLU A 250 -27.72 -4.35 -47.74
CA GLU A 250 -27.68 -4.67 -49.18
C GLU A 250 -28.53 -5.91 -49.52
N LEU A 251 -28.46 -6.96 -48.69
CA LEU A 251 -29.29 -8.15 -48.87
C LEU A 251 -30.78 -7.84 -48.68
N ARG A 252 -31.12 -6.99 -47.71
CA ARG A 252 -32.50 -6.52 -47.52
C ARG A 252 -33.02 -5.76 -48.73
N GLU A 253 -32.24 -4.82 -49.27
CA GLU A 253 -32.61 -4.12 -50.51
C GLU A 253 -32.77 -5.09 -51.69
N ARG A 254 -31.89 -6.10 -51.82
CA ARG A 254 -31.99 -7.09 -52.89
C ARG A 254 -33.26 -7.94 -52.77
N ILE A 255 -33.64 -8.32 -51.55
CA ILE A 255 -34.89 -9.03 -51.28
C ILE A 255 -36.08 -8.13 -51.66
N GLU A 256 -36.07 -6.86 -51.25
CA GLU A 256 -37.13 -5.90 -51.57
C GLU A 256 -37.30 -5.72 -53.08
N ARG A 257 -36.20 -5.56 -53.83
CA ARG A 257 -36.23 -5.47 -55.31
C ARG A 257 -36.73 -6.74 -56.00
N LEU A 258 -36.48 -7.92 -55.43
CA LEU A 258 -37.01 -9.19 -55.95
C LEU A 258 -38.48 -9.41 -55.55
N ALA A 259 -38.92 -8.79 -54.45
CA ALA A 259 -40.29 -8.85 -53.96
C ALA A 259 -41.21 -7.81 -54.62
N GLU A 260 -40.66 -6.74 -55.21
CA GLU A 260 -41.41 -5.88 -56.13
C GLU A 260 -42.00 -6.77 -57.23
N PRO A 261 -43.33 -6.94 -57.26
CA PRO A 261 -43.95 -7.90 -58.16
C PRO A 261 -43.58 -7.50 -59.59
N ASN A 262 -43.24 -8.49 -60.42
CA ASN A 262 -43.27 -8.39 -61.88
C ASN A 262 -44.71 -8.05 -62.31
N ALA A 263 -45.14 -6.82 -62.04
CA ALA A 263 -46.49 -6.31 -62.24
C ALA A 263 -46.85 -6.25 -63.73
N GLU A 264 -45.87 -6.45 -64.62
CA GLU A 264 -46.06 -6.51 -66.07
C GLU A 264 -46.31 -7.93 -66.60
N ASN A 265 -46.28 -8.99 -65.77
CA ASN A 265 -46.39 -10.37 -66.26
C ASN A 265 -47.54 -11.20 -65.66
N THR A 266 -48.48 -10.58 -64.93
CA THR A 266 -49.65 -11.24 -64.35
C THR A 266 -50.94 -10.61 -64.85
N THR A 267 -51.16 -10.70 -66.15
CA THR A 267 -52.49 -10.63 -66.75
C THR A 267 -52.71 -11.99 -67.38
N ASP A 268 -53.71 -12.71 -66.87
CA ASP A 268 -54.15 -14.05 -67.29
C ASP A 268 -53.48 -15.23 -66.57
N GLU A 269 -53.80 -15.47 -65.29
CA GLU A 269 -53.93 -16.84 -64.76
C GLU A 269 -54.73 -16.85 -63.44
N ASP A 270 -56.04 -16.99 -63.62
CA ASP A 270 -57.10 -17.05 -62.61
C ASP A 270 -57.28 -18.52 -62.15
N SER A 271 -56.46 -19.04 -61.21
CA SER A 271 -56.83 -20.18 -60.32
C SER A 271 -55.73 -20.79 -59.40
N THR A 272 -54.98 -20.04 -58.58
CA THR A 272 -54.10 -20.69 -57.56
C THR A 272 -54.03 -19.91 -56.24
N ASP A 273 -55.12 -19.86 -55.48
CA ASP A 273 -55.20 -19.23 -54.14
C ASP A 273 -54.53 -20.04 -53.00
N GLY A 274 -53.98 -21.22 -53.26
CA GLY A 274 -53.46 -22.13 -52.23
C GLY A 274 -52.03 -21.84 -51.73
N ASP A 275 -51.13 -21.38 -52.61
CA ASP A 275 -49.69 -21.43 -52.32
C ASP A 275 -49.11 -20.16 -51.67
N SER A 276 -49.84 -19.04 -51.73
CA SER A 276 -49.41 -17.74 -51.18
C SER A 276 -49.43 -17.69 -49.64
N ALA A 277 -50.37 -18.40 -49.00
CA ALA A 277 -50.47 -18.45 -47.54
C ALA A 277 -49.28 -19.21 -46.91
N THR A 278 -48.81 -20.26 -47.57
CA THR A 278 -47.71 -21.11 -47.10
C THR A 278 -46.38 -20.37 -47.14
N ALA A 279 -46.16 -19.55 -48.18
CA ALA A 279 -44.94 -18.72 -48.30
C ALA A 279 -44.87 -17.64 -47.19
N ARG A 280 -45.99 -16.99 -46.86
CA ARG A 280 -46.04 -15.99 -45.78
C ARG A 280 -45.78 -16.61 -44.40
N ALA A 281 -46.31 -17.81 -44.14
CA ALA A 281 -46.06 -18.53 -42.89
C ALA A 281 -44.58 -18.92 -42.73
N ALA A 282 -43.92 -19.34 -43.82
CA ALA A 282 -42.50 -19.69 -43.78
C ALA A 282 -41.59 -18.48 -43.47
N ILE A 283 -41.92 -17.30 -44.02
CA ILE A 283 -41.16 -16.06 -43.74
C ILE A 283 -41.30 -15.66 -42.27
N ALA A 284 -42.51 -15.73 -41.70
CA ALA A 284 -42.75 -15.39 -40.29
C ALA A 284 -41.95 -16.30 -39.33
N LEU A 285 -41.91 -17.60 -39.61
CA LEU A 285 -41.19 -18.57 -38.79
C LEU A 285 -39.66 -18.35 -38.84
N ALA A 286 -39.13 -17.98 -40.02
CA ALA A 286 -37.72 -17.67 -40.18
C ALA A 286 -37.32 -16.38 -39.43
N THR A 287 -38.20 -15.36 -39.39
CA THR A 287 -37.94 -14.12 -38.63
C THR A 287 -37.94 -14.33 -37.12
N GLU A 288 -38.77 -15.24 -36.61
CA GLU A 288 -38.85 -15.52 -35.17
C GLU A 288 -37.58 -16.25 -34.68
N SER A 289 -37.12 -17.27 -35.44
CA SER A 289 -35.88 -18.00 -35.13
C SER A 289 -34.63 -17.11 -35.17
N ALA A 290 -34.57 -16.13 -36.08
CA ALA A 290 -33.44 -15.19 -36.13
C ALA A 290 -33.42 -14.23 -34.91
N SER A 291 -34.58 -13.89 -34.36
CA SER A 291 -34.67 -13.00 -33.19
C SER A 291 -34.25 -13.69 -31.89
N GLU A 292 -34.54 -14.99 -31.75
CA GLU A 292 -34.12 -15.80 -30.60
C GLU A 292 -32.60 -15.97 -30.55
N SER A 293 -31.97 -16.29 -31.68
CA SER A 293 -30.51 -16.43 -31.77
C SER A 293 -29.77 -15.14 -31.43
N ALA A 294 -30.30 -13.97 -31.83
CA ALA A 294 -29.70 -12.68 -31.50
C ALA A 294 -29.81 -12.33 -30.01
N ALA A 295 -30.86 -12.80 -29.33
CA ALA A 295 -31.02 -12.60 -27.89
C ALA A 295 -30.06 -13.47 -27.08
N GLU A 296 -29.80 -14.70 -27.51
CA GLU A 296 -28.84 -15.59 -26.85
C GLU A 296 -27.40 -15.04 -26.90
N ASP A 297 -26.96 -14.55 -28.06
CA ASP A 297 -25.63 -13.94 -28.22
C ASP A 297 -25.45 -12.67 -27.37
N ALA A 298 -26.50 -11.84 -27.24
CA ALA A 298 -26.47 -10.65 -26.40
C ALA A 298 -26.33 -11.01 -24.91
N THR A 299 -26.92 -12.14 -24.49
CA THR A 299 -26.86 -12.61 -23.10
C THR A 299 -25.47 -13.13 -22.76
N LEU A 300 -24.85 -13.89 -23.66
CA LEU A 300 -23.48 -14.40 -23.51
C LEU A 300 -22.45 -13.25 -23.38
N TYR A 301 -22.65 -12.17 -24.15
CA TYR A 301 -21.77 -10.99 -24.09
C TYR A 301 -21.86 -10.25 -22.75
N VAL A 302 -23.02 -10.26 -22.09
CA VAL A 302 -23.21 -9.65 -20.77
C VAL A 302 -22.56 -10.50 -19.67
N GLU A 303 -22.67 -11.83 -19.75
CA GLU A 303 -22.03 -12.74 -18.78
C GLU A 303 -20.50 -12.66 -18.83
N ILE A 304 -19.91 -12.69 -20.03
CA ILE A 304 -18.44 -12.57 -20.19
C ILE A 304 -17.92 -11.23 -19.63
N ASN A 305 -18.66 -10.14 -19.84
CA ASN A 305 -18.29 -8.83 -19.27
C ASN A 305 -18.51 -8.74 -17.75
N ALA A 306 -19.42 -9.53 -17.19
CA ALA A 306 -19.63 -9.60 -15.75
C ALA A 306 -18.49 -10.37 -15.06
N GLU A 307 -18.01 -11.47 -15.66
CA GLU A 307 -16.86 -12.23 -15.15
C GLU A 307 -15.56 -11.44 -15.23
N LEU A 308 -15.29 -10.77 -16.36
CA LEU A 308 -14.11 -9.90 -16.52
C LEU A 308 -14.05 -8.71 -15.54
N ARG A 309 -15.18 -8.32 -14.93
CA ARG A 309 -15.24 -7.28 -13.89
C ARG A 309 -15.14 -7.83 -12.47
N ALA A 310 -15.29 -9.15 -12.30
CA ALA A 310 -15.26 -9.80 -11.00
C ALA A 310 -13.85 -10.25 -10.59
N GLU A 311 -12.93 -10.36 -11.54
CA GLU A 311 -11.48 -10.62 -11.35
C GLU A 311 -10.68 -9.34 -11.08
#